data_AF-A0A7S0AMD8-F1
#
_entry.id   AF-A0A7S0AMD8-F1
#
_cell.length_a   1.000
_cell.length_b   1.000
_cell.length_c   1.000
_cell.angle_alpha   90.00
_cell.angle_beta   90.00
_cell.angle_gamma   90.00
#
_symmetry.space_group_name_H-M   'P 1'
#
loop_
_entity.id
_entity.type
_entity.pdbx_description
1 polymer ?
#
loop_
_entity_poly.entity_id
_entity_poly.type
_entity_poly.pdbx_seq_one_letter_code
_entity_poly.pdbx_strand_id
1 'polypeptide(L)'
;MLMKQYRMHPDISAFPNAQFYGAKLSNGIAAGDRPLPQPSHLWPLLKNGARSCVAFVAAKQGKEKRTKRKSFCNQAEVDIVVSIAKDLLASGLKPEEIGIISPYKGQVVALKHTLHRANISIIPKQRKDGTTSIVEVNSVDAFQGSEKDVIIMSTVRANGRGAVGFLKDYRRMNVALTRAKRGVIVVGHPDTLRHDPSWKAWLEWYKDHTIEVDPAKAKKGKKSPKRRTRKKQ
;
A
#
# COMPACT_ATOMS: atom_id res chain seq x y z
N MET A 1 -5.95 -8.12 27.07
CA MET A 1 -5.64 -8.04 25.62
C MET A 1 -6.84 -8.61 24.87
N LEU A 2 -7.48 -7.85 23.99
CA LEU A 2 -8.57 -8.39 23.15
C LEU A 2 -7.96 -9.30 22.07
N MET A 3 -8.36 -10.56 22.05
CA MET A 3 -7.76 -11.63 21.22
C MET A 3 -8.50 -11.82 19.89
N LYS A 4 -9.41 -10.91 19.53
CA LYS A 4 -10.23 -10.99 18.33
C LYS A 4 -10.29 -9.62 17.65
N GLN A 5 -10.02 -9.58 16.34
CA GLN A 5 -10.01 -8.37 15.53
C GLN A 5 -11.22 -8.33 14.58
N TYR A 6 -11.82 -7.16 14.40
CA TYR A 6 -12.99 -6.95 13.53
C TYR A 6 -12.72 -5.89 12.42
N ARG A 7 -11.47 -5.43 12.30
CA ARG A 7 -11.11 -4.34 11.38
C ARG A 7 -10.79 -4.87 9.99
N MET A 8 -9.76 -5.70 9.89
CA MET A 8 -9.03 -5.94 8.64
C MET A 8 -9.34 -7.31 8.04
N HIS A 9 -9.29 -7.40 6.71
CA HIS A 9 -9.39 -8.68 6.01
C HIS A 9 -8.39 -9.71 6.59
N PRO A 10 -8.75 -11.00 6.75
CA PRO A 10 -7.88 -12.02 7.34
C PRO A 10 -6.47 -12.11 6.73
N ASP A 11 -6.35 -11.85 5.44
CA ASP A 11 -5.06 -11.81 4.72
C ASP A 11 -4.13 -10.67 5.22
N ILE A 12 -4.70 -9.51 5.57
CA ILE A 12 -3.93 -8.38 6.12
C ILE A 12 -3.45 -8.69 7.54
N SER A 13 -4.28 -9.36 8.35
CA SER A 13 -3.93 -9.68 9.74
C SER A 13 -2.92 -10.82 9.85
N ALA A 14 -2.75 -11.65 8.83
CA ALA A 14 -1.92 -12.84 8.85
C ALA A 14 -0.48 -12.57 9.31
N PHE A 15 0.23 -11.65 8.64
CA PHE A 15 1.61 -11.32 9.01
C PHE A 15 1.72 -10.66 10.39
N PRO A 16 0.99 -9.56 10.69
CA PRO A 16 1.09 -8.93 12.01
C PRO A 16 0.77 -9.89 13.15
N ASN A 17 -0.23 -10.76 12.97
CA ASN A 17 -0.61 -11.76 13.97
C ASN A 17 0.54 -12.73 14.27
N ALA A 18 1.12 -13.33 13.23
CA ALA A 18 2.25 -14.24 13.39
C ALA A 18 3.48 -13.53 14.00
N GLN A 19 3.83 -12.35 13.46
CA GLN A 19 5.07 -11.67 13.80
C GLN A 19 5.05 -10.96 15.15
N PHE A 20 3.92 -10.33 15.52
CA PHE A 20 3.86 -9.41 16.66
C PHE A 20 2.92 -9.88 17.78
N TYR A 21 2.04 -10.84 17.50
CA TYR A 21 1.03 -11.32 18.46
C TYR A 21 1.14 -12.83 18.76
N GLY A 22 2.18 -13.51 18.26
CA GLY A 22 2.41 -14.93 18.52
C GLY A 22 1.27 -15.83 18.02
N ALA A 23 0.63 -15.45 16.91
CA ALA A 23 -0.52 -16.13 16.31
C ALA A 23 -1.78 -16.20 17.20
N LYS A 24 -1.87 -15.33 18.22
CA LYS A 24 -2.96 -15.34 19.21
C LYS A 24 -4.19 -14.49 18.82
N LEU A 25 -4.09 -13.67 17.77
CA LEU A 25 -5.19 -12.85 17.29
C LEU A 25 -6.11 -13.68 16.37
N SER A 26 -7.38 -13.79 16.74
CA SER A 26 -8.42 -14.40 15.90
C SER A 26 -9.15 -13.37 15.05
N ASN A 27 -9.69 -13.79 13.91
CA ASN A 27 -10.51 -12.93 13.04
C ASN A 27 -11.97 -13.05 13.42
N GLY A 28 -12.62 -11.93 13.72
CA GLY A 28 -14.06 -11.85 13.97
C GLY A 28 -14.90 -11.47 12.77
N ILE A 29 -14.27 -11.33 11.61
CA ILE A 29 -14.86 -11.05 10.31
C ILE A 29 -14.32 -12.04 9.29
N ALA A 30 -15.15 -12.43 8.32
CA ALA A 30 -14.77 -13.27 7.21
C ALA A 30 -14.11 -12.44 6.08
N ALA A 31 -13.49 -13.13 5.12
CA ALA A 31 -12.98 -12.50 3.91
C ALA A 31 -14.06 -11.73 3.13
N GLY A 32 -15.28 -12.29 3.07
CA GLY A 32 -16.43 -11.69 2.39
C GLY A 32 -16.87 -10.34 2.96
N ASP A 33 -16.63 -10.08 4.25
CA ASP A 33 -16.97 -8.81 4.92
C ASP A 33 -16.03 -7.66 4.53
N ARG A 34 -14.93 -7.98 3.83
CA ARG A 34 -13.88 -7.06 3.38
C ARG A 34 -13.52 -7.35 1.92
N PRO A 35 -14.45 -7.10 0.97
CA PRO A 35 -14.22 -7.43 -0.43
C PRO A 35 -12.99 -6.70 -0.99
N LEU A 36 -12.24 -7.37 -1.86
CA LEU A 36 -11.04 -6.81 -2.49
C LEU A 36 -11.35 -5.44 -3.14
N PRO A 37 -10.53 -4.41 -2.88
CA PRO A 37 -10.69 -3.13 -3.58
C PRO A 37 -10.44 -3.28 -5.08
N GLN A 38 -11.13 -2.50 -5.90
CA GLN A 38 -10.76 -2.36 -7.31
C GLN A 38 -9.65 -1.30 -7.45
N PRO A 39 -8.90 -1.31 -8.58
CA PRO A 39 -8.90 -2.35 -9.60
C PRO A 39 -8.07 -3.58 -9.19
N SER A 40 -8.57 -4.77 -9.55
CA SER A 40 -7.99 -6.08 -9.14
C SER A 40 -6.52 -6.31 -9.53
N HIS A 41 -5.99 -5.57 -10.52
CA HIS A 41 -4.62 -5.74 -10.99
C HIS A 41 -3.56 -5.14 -10.04
N LEU A 42 -3.95 -4.28 -9.09
CA LEU A 42 -3.04 -3.76 -8.06
C LEU A 42 -2.69 -4.80 -6.99
N TRP A 43 -3.47 -5.88 -6.92
CA TRP A 43 -3.41 -6.90 -5.90
C TRP A 43 -2.78 -8.16 -6.46
N PRO A 44 -1.70 -8.72 -5.89
CA PRO A 44 -1.06 -9.89 -6.45
C PRO A 44 -1.94 -11.14 -6.29
N LEU A 45 -1.64 -12.18 -7.06
CA LEU A 45 -2.26 -13.49 -6.86
C LEU A 45 -1.57 -14.19 -5.68
N LEU A 46 -2.36 -14.86 -4.85
CA LEU A 46 -1.88 -15.83 -3.87
C LEU A 46 -1.63 -17.17 -4.57
N LYS A 47 -0.85 -18.04 -3.93
CA LYS A 47 -0.55 -19.39 -4.46
C LYS A 47 -1.80 -20.25 -4.70
N ASN A 48 -2.89 -19.98 -3.99
CA ASN A 48 -4.17 -20.66 -4.15
C ASN A 48 -5.06 -20.06 -5.27
N GLY A 49 -4.56 -19.08 -6.02
CA GLY A 49 -5.28 -18.43 -7.13
C GLY A 49 -6.21 -17.27 -6.72
N ALA A 50 -6.44 -17.04 -5.43
CA ALA A 50 -7.14 -15.85 -4.95
C ALA A 50 -6.27 -14.58 -5.09
N ARG A 51 -6.87 -13.40 -4.95
CA ARG A 51 -6.12 -12.13 -4.89
C ARG A 51 -5.80 -11.78 -3.43
N SER A 52 -4.57 -11.36 -3.20
CA SER A 52 -4.09 -10.88 -1.91
C SER A 52 -4.62 -9.48 -1.62
N CYS A 53 -5.06 -9.21 -0.40
CA CYS A 53 -5.32 -7.86 0.11
C CYS A 53 -4.03 -7.13 0.52
N VAL A 54 -2.87 -7.79 0.41
CA VAL A 54 -1.54 -7.20 0.66
C VAL A 54 -0.77 -7.15 -0.65
N ALA A 55 -0.22 -5.98 -1.00
CA ALA A 55 0.63 -5.80 -2.17
C ALA A 55 1.95 -5.13 -1.82
N PHE A 56 3.02 -5.51 -2.54
CA PHE A 56 4.31 -4.82 -2.51
C PHE A 56 4.65 -4.30 -3.91
N VAL A 57 4.96 -3.01 -4.01
CA VAL A 57 5.45 -2.37 -5.24
C VAL A 57 6.90 -1.97 -5.05
N ALA A 58 7.80 -2.72 -5.70
CA ALA A 58 9.23 -2.53 -5.57
C ALA A 58 9.71 -1.29 -6.34
N ALA A 59 10.10 -0.24 -5.62
CA ALA A 59 10.68 0.98 -6.16
C ALA A 59 12.20 0.84 -6.37
N LYS A 60 12.65 -0.17 -7.14
CA LYS A 60 14.08 -0.53 -7.33
C LYS A 60 14.94 0.60 -7.90
N GLN A 61 14.34 1.52 -8.65
CA GLN A 61 15.05 2.67 -9.22
C GLN A 61 14.97 3.93 -8.33
N GLY A 62 14.26 3.84 -7.20
CA GLY A 62 14.10 4.94 -6.27
C GLY A 62 15.42 5.29 -5.60
N LYS A 63 15.63 6.60 -5.36
CA LYS A 63 16.79 7.12 -4.64
C LYS A 63 16.30 8.08 -3.57
N GLU A 64 16.76 7.88 -2.34
CA GLU A 64 16.45 8.79 -1.25
C GLU A 64 17.19 10.12 -1.42
N LYS A 65 16.52 11.22 -1.11
CA LYS A 65 17.11 12.56 -1.01
C LYS A 65 16.88 13.10 0.39
N ARG A 66 17.94 13.64 0.99
CA ARG A 66 17.82 14.35 2.27
C ARG A 66 17.25 15.74 2.02
N THR A 67 16.21 16.11 2.75
CA THR A 67 15.59 17.43 2.63
C THR A 67 16.33 18.46 3.48
N LYS A 68 16.13 19.76 3.18
CA LYS A 68 16.71 20.88 3.96
C LYS A 68 16.40 20.78 5.47
N ARG A 69 15.27 20.18 5.85
CA ARG A 69 14.82 19.99 7.24
C ARG A 69 15.27 18.66 7.85
N LYS A 70 16.41 18.10 7.40
CA LYS A 70 16.98 16.83 7.88
C LYS A 70 16.04 15.61 7.82
N SER A 71 15.01 15.64 6.96
CA SER A 71 14.13 14.51 6.68
C SER A 71 14.55 13.83 5.37
N PHE A 72 13.77 12.85 4.90
CA PHE A 72 13.99 12.16 3.63
C PHE A 72 12.76 12.22 2.74
N CYS A 73 12.97 12.22 1.44
CA CYS A 73 11.95 11.97 0.43
C CYS A 73 12.51 11.07 -0.69
N ASN A 74 11.61 10.42 -1.42
CA ASN A 74 11.93 9.58 -2.56
C ASN A 74 10.87 9.85 -3.64
N GLN A 75 11.25 10.59 -4.67
CA GLN A 75 10.31 11.04 -5.70
C GLN A 75 9.73 9.86 -6.51
N ALA A 76 10.52 8.82 -6.78
CA ALA A 76 10.03 7.66 -7.50
C ALA A 76 8.90 6.95 -6.71
N GLU A 77 9.03 6.84 -5.39
CA GLU A 77 7.93 6.33 -4.55
C GLU A 77 6.73 7.27 -4.54
N VAL A 78 6.93 8.60 -4.53
CA VAL A 78 5.82 9.57 -4.63
C VAL A 78 5.02 9.34 -5.91
N ASP A 79 5.70 9.21 -7.04
CA ASP A 79 5.06 9.05 -8.35
C ASP A 79 4.26 7.74 -8.42
N ILE A 80 4.83 6.64 -7.91
CA ILE A 80 4.15 5.33 -7.80
C ILE A 80 2.91 5.45 -6.90
N VAL A 81 3.05 6.02 -5.70
CA VAL A 81 1.94 6.17 -4.75
C VAL A 81 0.80 7.01 -5.32
N VAL A 82 1.12 8.11 -6.01
CA VAL A 82 0.12 8.96 -6.65
C VAL A 82 -0.57 8.23 -7.81
N SER A 83 0.15 7.42 -8.59
CA SER A 83 -0.45 6.58 -9.63
C SER A 83 -1.45 5.58 -9.04
N ILE A 84 -1.05 4.87 -7.98
CA ILE A 84 -1.92 3.92 -7.28
C ILE A 84 -3.17 4.61 -6.73
N ALA A 85 -3.01 5.77 -6.09
CA ALA A 85 -4.15 6.53 -5.57
C ALA A 85 -5.11 6.94 -6.70
N LYS A 86 -4.60 7.35 -7.87
CA LYS A 86 -5.43 7.64 -9.05
C LYS A 86 -6.20 6.41 -9.53
N ASP A 87 -5.53 5.26 -9.63
CA ASP A 87 -6.16 4.02 -10.10
C ASP A 87 -7.28 3.56 -9.16
N LEU A 88 -7.06 3.66 -7.85
CA LEU A 88 -8.08 3.37 -6.82
C LEU A 88 -9.28 4.31 -6.96
N LEU A 89 -9.05 5.63 -7.04
CA LEU A 89 -10.12 6.62 -7.21
C LEU A 89 -10.89 6.42 -8.52
N ALA A 90 -10.18 6.16 -9.63
CA ALA A 90 -10.80 5.91 -10.93
C ALA A 90 -11.64 4.63 -10.96
N SER A 91 -11.37 3.68 -10.06
CA SER A 91 -12.16 2.46 -9.89
C SER A 91 -13.38 2.61 -8.98
N GLY A 92 -13.62 3.81 -8.44
CA GLY A 92 -14.81 4.15 -7.66
C GLY A 92 -14.60 4.21 -6.14
N LEU A 93 -13.38 4.02 -5.63
CA LEU A 93 -13.11 4.32 -4.22
C LEU A 93 -13.23 5.81 -3.96
N LYS A 94 -13.82 6.16 -2.81
CA LYS A 94 -13.94 7.54 -2.38
C LYS A 94 -12.62 8.03 -1.77
N PRO A 95 -12.29 9.34 -1.86
CA PRO A 95 -11.08 9.89 -1.25
C PRO A 95 -10.92 9.52 0.24
N GLU A 96 -12.01 9.62 1.02
CA GLU A 96 -12.01 9.33 2.45
C GLU A 96 -11.76 7.85 2.81
N GLU A 97 -11.85 6.95 1.84
CA GLU A 97 -11.57 5.52 1.97
C GLU A 97 -10.07 5.20 1.81
N ILE A 98 -9.25 6.17 1.41
CA ILE A 98 -7.82 6.01 1.13
C ILE A 98 -6.98 6.78 2.16
N GLY A 99 -6.01 6.07 2.75
CA GLY A 99 -4.96 6.68 3.57
C GLY A 99 -3.58 6.43 2.99
N ILE A 100 -2.71 7.43 3.05
CA ILE A 100 -1.33 7.35 2.62
C ILE A 100 -0.43 7.64 3.84
N ILE A 101 0.42 6.68 4.17
CA ILE A 101 1.27 6.73 5.35
C ILE A 101 2.74 6.76 4.93
N SER A 102 3.53 7.63 5.57
CA SER A 102 4.98 7.61 5.41
C SER A 102 5.71 8.07 6.68
N PRO A 103 6.80 7.40 7.11
CA PRO A 103 7.48 7.75 8.34
C PRO A 103 8.29 9.07 8.25
N TYR A 104 8.44 9.64 7.06
CA TYR A 104 9.25 10.84 6.85
C TYR A 104 8.40 12.05 6.48
N LYS A 105 8.50 13.12 7.28
CA LYS A 105 7.81 14.40 7.01
C LYS A 105 8.14 14.98 5.63
N GLY A 106 9.37 14.80 5.16
CA GLY A 106 9.77 15.19 3.79
C GLY A 106 8.92 14.51 2.72
N GLN A 107 8.68 13.21 2.87
CA GLN A 107 7.82 12.43 1.97
C GLN A 107 6.36 12.84 2.07
N VAL A 108 5.83 13.04 3.29
CA VAL A 108 4.45 13.51 3.50
C VAL A 108 4.19 14.84 2.76
N VAL A 109 5.13 15.79 2.86
CA VAL A 109 5.02 17.08 2.14
C VAL A 109 5.06 16.87 0.62
N ALA A 110 5.99 16.04 0.12
CA ALA A 110 6.10 15.76 -1.31
C ALA A 110 4.83 15.07 -1.86
N LEU A 111 4.29 14.09 -1.14
CA LEU A 111 3.03 13.42 -1.47
C LEU A 111 1.87 14.40 -1.53
N LYS A 112 1.69 15.24 -0.50
CA LYS A 112 0.63 16.24 -0.48
C LYS A 112 0.73 17.19 -1.67
N HIS A 113 1.93 17.68 -1.96
CA HIS A 113 2.16 18.57 -3.10
C HIS A 113 1.81 17.90 -4.45
N THR A 114 2.26 16.66 -4.68
CA THR A 114 2.00 15.96 -5.95
C THR A 114 0.54 15.53 -6.10
N LEU A 115 -0.12 15.11 -5.01
CA LEU A 115 -1.56 14.80 -5.02
C LEU A 115 -2.40 16.04 -5.33
N HIS A 116 -2.05 17.18 -4.72
CA HIS A 116 -2.71 18.45 -5.03
C HIS A 116 -2.55 18.83 -6.51
N ARG A 117 -1.34 18.72 -7.07
CA ARG A 117 -1.09 18.95 -8.51
C ARG A 117 -1.85 17.96 -9.42
N ALA A 118 -2.19 16.79 -8.90
CA ALA A 118 -2.99 15.78 -9.59
C ALA A 118 -4.50 15.99 -9.43
N ASN A 119 -4.94 17.13 -8.86
CA ASN A 119 -6.34 17.44 -8.54
C ASN A 119 -7.01 16.42 -7.61
N ILE A 120 -6.23 15.76 -6.75
CA ILE A 120 -6.76 14.87 -5.71
C ILE A 120 -6.99 15.67 -4.45
N SER A 121 -8.21 15.61 -3.93
CA SER A 121 -8.63 16.29 -2.71
C SER A 121 -7.85 15.77 -1.50
N ILE A 122 -7.02 16.60 -0.89
CA ILE A 122 -6.21 16.29 0.30
C ILE A 122 -6.36 17.33 1.43
N ILE A 123 -7.07 18.43 1.14
CA ILE A 123 -7.36 19.50 2.10
C ILE A 123 -8.85 19.43 2.37
N PRO A 124 -9.29 19.32 3.64
CA PRO A 124 -10.69 19.33 3.97
C PRO A 124 -11.35 20.61 3.44
N LYS A 125 -12.34 20.47 2.57
CA LYS A 125 -13.33 21.53 2.36
C LYS A 125 -14.50 21.18 3.26
N GLN A 126 -14.90 22.12 4.12
CA GLN A 126 -16.11 21.95 4.93
C GLN A 126 -17.29 21.73 4.00
N ARG A 127 -17.84 20.51 4.01
CA ARG A 127 -19.14 20.25 3.41
C ARG A 127 -20.22 20.71 4.39
N LYS A 128 -21.38 21.07 3.86
CA LYS A 128 -22.54 21.49 4.66
C LYS A 128 -23.02 20.39 5.63
N ASP A 129 -22.67 19.13 5.37
CA ASP A 129 -22.97 17.96 6.19
C ASP A 129 -21.88 17.60 7.22
N GLY A 130 -20.84 18.42 7.36
CA GLY A 130 -19.72 18.18 8.28
C GLY A 130 -18.75 17.08 7.84
N THR A 131 -18.98 16.43 6.70
CA THR A 131 -18.09 15.38 6.18
C THR A 131 -16.91 15.97 5.41
N THR A 132 -15.80 15.22 5.37
CA THR A 132 -14.63 15.56 4.56
C THR A 132 -14.36 14.42 3.59
N SER A 133 -14.26 14.75 2.30
CA SER A 133 -13.94 13.79 1.24
C SER A 133 -12.52 14.09 0.75
N ILE A 134 -11.55 13.57 1.50
CA ILE A 134 -10.11 13.76 1.23
C ILE A 134 -9.33 12.46 1.35
N VAL A 135 -8.30 12.32 0.53
CA VAL A 135 -7.25 11.33 0.75
C VAL A 135 -6.40 11.80 1.92
N GLU A 136 -6.35 11.00 2.98
CA GLU A 136 -5.60 11.36 4.18
C GLU A 136 -4.12 11.03 3.99
N VAL A 137 -3.22 12.00 4.18
CA VAL A 137 -1.76 11.80 4.02
C VAL A 137 -1.03 12.22 5.28
N ASN A 138 -0.48 11.28 6.03
CA ASN A 138 0.06 11.53 7.37
C ASN A 138 1.27 10.64 7.70
N SER A 139 1.95 10.96 8.80
CA SER A 139 2.95 10.06 9.37
C SER A 139 2.28 8.88 10.08
N VAL A 140 3.05 7.83 10.37
CA VAL A 140 2.55 6.66 11.12
C VAL A 140 1.93 7.10 12.46
N ASP A 141 2.64 7.94 13.20
CA ASP A 141 2.20 8.40 14.52
C ASP A 141 0.91 9.24 14.43
N ALA A 142 0.80 10.09 13.40
CA ALA A 142 -0.39 10.92 13.17
C ALA A 142 -1.59 10.11 12.64
N PHE A 143 -1.38 8.88 12.17
CA PHE A 143 -2.44 7.97 11.72
C PHE A 143 -2.93 7.04 12.84
N GLN A 144 -2.34 7.09 14.03
CA GLN A 144 -2.73 6.21 15.13
C GLN A 144 -4.19 6.47 15.53
N GLY A 145 -5.00 5.41 15.54
CA GLY A 145 -6.44 5.49 15.85
C GLY A 145 -7.34 5.74 14.64
N SER A 146 -6.79 6.18 13.50
CA SER A 146 -7.51 6.22 12.21
C SER A 146 -7.47 4.85 11.53
N GLU A 147 -8.45 4.57 10.68
CA GLU A 147 -8.53 3.39 9.82
C GLU A 147 -9.12 3.76 8.46
N LYS A 148 -8.72 3.05 7.41
CA LYS A 148 -9.17 3.29 6.04
C LYS A 148 -9.43 1.97 5.33
N ASP A 149 -10.25 2.01 4.29
CA ASP A 149 -10.47 0.84 3.45
C ASP A 149 -9.18 0.41 2.78
N VAL A 150 -8.43 1.37 2.22
CA VAL A 150 -7.12 1.12 1.61
C VAL A 150 -6.04 2.01 2.24
N ILE A 151 -4.91 1.39 2.57
CA ILE A 151 -3.69 2.09 3.02
C ILE A 151 -2.58 1.91 1.99
N ILE A 152 -1.94 3.00 1.60
CA ILE A 152 -0.71 3.00 0.80
C ILE A 152 0.44 3.48 1.69
N MET A 153 1.43 2.64 1.94
CA MET A 153 2.60 2.98 2.74
C MET A 153 3.82 3.24 1.85
N SER A 154 4.41 4.44 1.93
CA SER A 154 5.71 4.74 1.32
C SER A 154 6.82 4.64 2.36
N THR A 155 7.79 3.76 2.11
CA THR A 155 8.90 3.48 3.03
C THR A 155 10.08 4.44 2.88
N VAL A 156 10.24 5.09 1.71
CA VAL A 156 11.17 6.17 1.38
C VAL A 156 12.62 5.75 1.24
N ARG A 157 13.13 4.92 2.16
CA ARG A 157 14.57 4.65 2.26
C ARG A 157 15.05 3.77 1.11
N ALA A 158 16.06 4.27 0.41
CA ALA A 158 16.65 3.66 -0.77
C ALA A 158 18.12 4.06 -0.86
N ASN A 159 18.98 3.27 -0.23
CA ASN A 159 20.42 3.51 -0.13
C ASN A 159 21.22 2.21 -0.08
N GLY A 160 22.46 2.25 -0.58
CA GLY A 160 23.37 1.10 -0.62
C GLY A 160 23.91 0.65 0.73
N ARG A 161 23.69 1.41 1.80
CA ARG A 161 24.12 1.06 3.18
C ARG A 161 23.10 0.20 3.93
N GLY A 162 21.93 -0.07 3.34
CA GLY A 162 20.86 -0.79 4.04
C GLY A 162 20.24 -0.03 5.22
N ALA A 163 20.44 1.29 5.30
CA ALA A 163 19.98 2.07 6.44
C ALA A 163 18.48 2.37 6.32
N VAL A 164 17.65 1.82 7.20
CA VAL A 164 16.18 2.03 7.16
C VAL A 164 15.68 3.14 8.10
N GLY A 165 16.49 3.61 9.05
CA GLY A 165 16.15 4.76 9.91
C GLY A 165 14.87 4.54 10.73
N PHE A 166 13.85 5.39 10.55
CA PHE A 166 12.59 5.33 11.32
C PHE A 166 11.76 4.07 11.07
N LEU A 167 12.06 3.35 9.99
CA LEU A 167 11.44 2.06 9.68
C LEU A 167 11.87 0.93 10.62
N LYS A 168 12.95 1.10 11.41
CA LYS A 168 13.44 0.08 12.37
C LYS A 168 12.45 -0.24 13.49
N ASP A 169 11.53 0.68 13.77
CA ASP A 169 10.55 0.49 14.83
C ASP A 169 9.42 -0.42 14.34
N TYR A 170 9.47 -1.69 14.76
CA TYR A 170 8.48 -2.69 14.43
C TYR A 170 7.07 -2.33 14.92
N ARG A 171 6.94 -1.52 15.99
CA ARG A 171 5.64 -1.07 16.50
C ARG A 171 4.99 -0.13 15.49
N ARG A 172 5.77 0.78 14.91
CA ARG A 172 5.32 1.66 13.81
C ARG A 172 4.99 0.87 12.55
N MET A 173 5.76 -0.16 12.22
CA MET A 173 5.45 -1.07 11.12
C MET A 173 4.09 -1.77 11.37
N ASN A 174 3.88 -2.34 12.55
CA ASN A 174 2.62 -2.98 12.93
C ASN A 174 1.44 -2.00 12.85
N VAL A 175 1.61 -0.78 13.38
CA VAL A 175 0.58 0.26 13.26
C VAL A 175 0.23 0.49 11.80
N ALA A 176 1.21 0.79 10.95
CA ALA A 176 1.00 1.11 9.53
C ALA A 176 0.32 -0.02 8.76
N LEU A 177 0.76 -1.27 8.94
CA LEU A 177 0.19 -2.44 8.25
C LEU A 177 -1.25 -2.75 8.70
N THR A 178 -1.63 -2.40 9.95
CA THR A 178 -2.94 -2.72 10.54
C THR A 178 -3.97 -1.57 10.47
N ARG A 179 -3.67 -0.52 9.69
CA ARG A 179 -4.60 0.62 9.46
C ARG A 179 -5.64 0.32 8.37
N ALA A 180 -5.38 -0.64 7.49
CA ALA A 180 -6.26 -1.00 6.38
C ALA A 180 -7.39 -1.93 6.81
N LYS A 181 -8.59 -1.74 6.26
CA LYS A 181 -9.72 -2.65 6.41
C LYS A 181 -9.76 -3.69 5.28
N ARG A 182 -9.53 -3.27 4.03
CA ARG A 182 -9.71 -4.10 2.83
C ARG A 182 -8.43 -4.32 2.03
N GLY A 183 -7.48 -3.39 2.04
CA GLY A 183 -6.21 -3.60 1.35
C GLY A 183 -5.07 -2.71 1.80
N VAL A 184 -3.85 -3.25 1.82
CA VAL A 184 -2.62 -2.52 2.13
C VAL A 184 -1.60 -2.68 1.00
N ILE A 185 -1.07 -1.57 0.51
CA ILE A 185 -0.05 -1.52 -0.54
C ILE A 185 1.21 -0.87 0.03
N VAL A 186 2.30 -1.62 0.09
CA VAL A 186 3.60 -1.09 0.52
C VAL A 186 4.44 -0.76 -0.70
N VAL A 187 4.96 0.46 -0.77
CA VAL A 187 5.87 0.94 -1.80
C VAL A 187 7.25 1.15 -1.16
N GLY A 188 8.28 0.51 -1.71
CA GLY A 188 9.61 0.60 -1.11
C GLY A 188 10.74 -0.02 -1.89
N HIS A 189 11.96 0.26 -1.42
CA HIS A 189 13.19 -0.26 -2.01
C HIS A 189 13.60 -1.59 -1.33
N PRO A 190 13.37 -2.76 -1.97
CA PRO A 190 13.52 -4.06 -1.32
C PRO A 190 14.93 -4.31 -0.80
N ASP A 191 15.96 -3.88 -1.55
CA ASP A 191 17.35 -4.10 -1.16
C ASP A 191 17.76 -3.26 0.05
N THR A 192 17.06 -2.15 0.33
CA THR A 192 17.32 -1.37 1.55
C THR A 192 16.53 -1.97 2.71
N LEU A 193 15.26 -2.30 2.49
CA LEU A 193 14.36 -2.87 3.51
C LEU A 193 14.85 -4.21 4.07
N ARG A 194 15.42 -5.10 3.24
CA ARG A 194 15.89 -6.43 3.68
C ARG A 194 17.01 -6.40 4.75
N HIS A 195 17.60 -5.24 5.02
CA HIS A 195 18.64 -5.09 6.05
C HIS A 195 18.07 -4.88 7.45
N ASP A 196 16.77 -4.64 7.57
CA ASP A 196 16.07 -4.65 8.85
C ASP A 196 15.38 -6.00 9.08
N PRO A 197 15.51 -6.64 10.26
CA PRO A 197 14.95 -7.96 10.50
C PRO A 197 13.42 -8.05 10.32
N SER A 198 12.67 -7.03 10.73
CA SER A 198 11.20 -7.05 10.64
C SER A 198 10.74 -6.89 9.19
N TRP A 199 11.36 -5.98 8.45
CA TRP A 199 11.08 -5.80 7.02
C TRP A 199 11.55 -6.97 6.17
N LYS A 200 12.69 -7.58 6.51
CA LYS A 200 13.16 -8.81 5.87
C LYS A 200 12.12 -9.93 6.03
N ALA A 201 11.66 -10.18 7.26
CA ALA A 201 10.64 -11.19 7.53
C ALA A 201 9.34 -10.92 6.76
N TRP A 202 8.92 -9.65 6.65
CA TRP A 202 7.74 -9.28 5.87
C TRP A 202 7.92 -9.50 4.36
N LEU A 203 9.10 -9.17 3.81
CA LEU A 203 9.41 -9.39 2.39
C LEU A 203 9.45 -10.88 2.05
N GLU A 204 10.05 -11.70 2.92
CA GLU A 204 10.10 -13.15 2.78
C GLU A 204 8.70 -13.75 2.87
N TRP A 205 7.93 -13.37 3.90
CA TRP A 205 6.52 -13.75 4.01
C TRP A 205 5.73 -13.38 2.76
N TYR A 206 5.82 -12.12 2.29
CA TYR A 206 5.10 -11.67 1.10
C TYR A 206 5.45 -12.50 -0.15
N LYS A 207 6.74 -12.78 -0.36
CA LYS A 207 7.21 -13.60 -1.49
C LYS A 207 6.73 -15.05 -1.39
N ASP A 208 6.65 -15.60 -0.19
CA ASP A 208 6.21 -16.97 0.02
C ASP A 208 4.69 -17.13 -0.12
N HIS A 209 3.92 -16.06 0.06
CA HIS A 209 2.46 -16.08 -0.01
C HIS A 209 1.90 -15.67 -1.37
N THR A 210 2.65 -14.86 -2.12
CA THR A 210 2.22 -14.30 -3.41
C THR A 210 2.96 -14.93 -4.59
N ILE A 211 2.31 -14.90 -5.75
CA ILE A 211 2.94 -15.20 -7.04
C ILE A 211 3.39 -13.87 -7.62
N GLU A 212 4.70 -13.72 -7.85
CA GLU A 212 5.22 -12.56 -8.59
C GLU A 212 4.66 -12.57 -10.01
N VAL A 213 3.69 -11.68 -10.25
CA VAL A 213 3.22 -11.43 -11.61
C VAL A 213 4.12 -10.36 -12.20
N ASP A 214 5.09 -10.77 -13.01
CA ASP A 214 5.91 -9.83 -13.80
C ASP A 214 4.98 -8.94 -14.64
N PRO A 215 4.92 -7.62 -14.39
CA PRO A 215 4.04 -6.70 -15.12
C PRO A 215 4.31 -6.71 -16.64
N ALA A 216 5.54 -7.06 -17.05
CA ALA A 216 5.91 -7.18 -18.46
C ALA A 216 5.28 -8.41 -19.15
N LYS A 217 4.96 -9.47 -18.38
CA LYS A 217 4.28 -10.67 -18.89
C LYS A 217 2.77 -10.48 -18.95
N ALA A 218 2.18 -9.73 -18.02
CA ALA A 218 0.74 -9.44 -17.99
C ALA A 218 0.25 -8.64 -19.22
N LYS A 219 1.09 -7.77 -19.79
CA LYS A 219 0.76 -7.01 -21.02
C LYS A 219 0.79 -7.86 -22.30
N LYS A 220 1.47 -9.01 -22.32
CA LYS A 220 1.58 -9.87 -23.52
C LYS A 220 0.37 -10.79 -23.76
N GLY A 221 -0.54 -10.91 -22.79
CA GLY A 221 -1.73 -11.78 -22.87
C GLY A 221 -2.94 -11.21 -23.62
N LYS A 222 -2.94 -9.92 -23.99
CA LYS A 222 -4.02 -9.29 -24.77
C LYS A 222 -3.64 -9.16 -26.25
N LYS A 223 -3.50 -10.28 -26.97
CA LYS A 223 -3.63 -10.27 -28.44
C LYS A 223 -5.02 -10.78 -28.80
N SER A 224 -5.91 -9.85 -29.16
CA SER A 224 -7.23 -10.17 -29.69
C SER A 224 -7.11 -11.08 -30.92
N PRO A 225 -8.01 -12.06 -31.13
CA PRO A 225 -7.98 -12.90 -32.32
C PRO A 225 -8.23 -12.05 -33.56
N LYS A 226 -7.33 -12.10 -34.55
CA LYS A 226 -7.55 -11.47 -35.86
C LYS A 226 -8.82 -12.06 -36.46
N ARG A 227 -9.83 -11.19 -36.63
CA ARG A 227 -11.10 -11.48 -37.32
C ARG A 227 -10.77 -11.85 -38.77
N ARG A 228 -10.83 -13.14 -39.11
CA ARG A 228 -10.75 -13.64 -40.50
C ARG A 228 -12.02 -13.21 -41.22
N THR A 229 -11.94 -12.18 -42.07
CA THR A 229 -12.98 -11.87 -43.05
C THR A 229 -12.95 -12.93 -44.16
N ARG A 230 -13.99 -13.77 -44.19
CA ARG A 230 -14.33 -14.59 -45.37
C ARG A 230 -14.80 -13.63 -46.46
N LYS A 231 -14.04 -13.50 -47.55
CA LYS A 231 -14.58 -13.00 -48.83
C LYS A 231 -15.48 -14.09 -49.40
N LYS A 232 -16.77 -13.78 -49.55
CA LYS A 232 -17.70 -14.47 -50.44
C LYS A 232 -17.75 -13.67 -51.74
N GLN A 233 -17.80 -14.42 -52.84
CA GLN A 233 -17.96 -14.04 -54.25
C GLN A 233 -16.72 -13.46 -54.91
#